data_AF-A0A0G0MS97-F1
#
_entry.id   AF-A0A0G0MS97-F1
#
_cell.length_a   1.000
_cell.length_b   1.000
_cell.length_c   1.000
_cell.angle_alpha   90.00
_cell.angle_beta   90.00
_cell.angle_gamma   90.00
#
_symmetry.space_group_name_H-M   'P 1'
#
loop_
_entity.id
_entity.type
_entity.pdbx_description
1 polymer ?
#
loop_
_entity_poly.entity_id
_entity_poly.type
_entity_poly.pdbx_seq_one_letter_code
_entity_poly.pdbx_strand_id
1 'polypeptide(L)'
;MSKLFTLLGVALAVSLFNVTLYAAEAKEGEKGMTEEELIPAKEPLVVKYIPIAPSPAKVSVAALSDVFKDAGTLSVPLQEQDKAFPNGGGSVKSVSIRAFHDGAYIYFLLEWIDATQDAIVLASPIEITGGGFRDSVALMFPIGKYAVIDVAHPFSPRMGDRDKPVNLWHWKADWEKDLSAGGLVDISSAYPTMHDDFASDEYILAIRNTLYKSVSYVSGGAAAGNVFSLPKARSVEDLNAVGFGTLTTQEHQDVAGNGVWKDGSWHVLITRP
;
A
#
# COMPACT_ATOMS: atom_id res chain seq x y z
N MET A 1 -32.66 1.67 -84.82
CA MET A 1 -31.25 1.70 -85.26
C MET A 1 -30.42 1.76 -83.98
N SER A 2 -29.83 0.62 -83.57
CA SER A 2 -28.37 0.38 -83.61
C SER A 2 -27.61 1.33 -82.68
N LYS A 3 -26.81 0.98 -81.69
CA LYS A 3 -26.10 -0.21 -81.15
C LYS A 3 -25.44 0.36 -79.85
N LEU A 4 -25.08 -0.32 -78.76
CA LEU A 4 -24.00 -1.29 -78.59
C LEU A 4 -23.80 -1.50 -77.06
N PHE A 5 -23.69 -2.76 -76.62
CA PHE A 5 -22.95 -3.36 -75.48
C PHE A 5 -22.42 -2.48 -74.32
N THR A 6 -22.46 -2.90 -73.04
CA THR A 6 -21.62 -4.00 -72.49
C THR A 6 -22.07 -4.42 -71.07
N LEU A 7 -21.98 -5.71 -70.76
CA LEU A 7 -22.17 -6.34 -69.44
C LEU A 7 -21.28 -5.74 -68.35
N LEU A 8 -21.78 -5.66 -67.10
CA LEU A 8 -21.14 -6.31 -65.94
C LEU A 8 -22.11 -6.36 -64.76
N GLY A 9 -22.30 -7.55 -64.19
CA GLY A 9 -23.10 -7.74 -62.98
C GLY A 9 -22.40 -7.20 -61.74
N VAL A 10 -23.16 -6.69 -60.78
CA VAL A 10 -22.68 -6.43 -59.42
C VAL A 10 -23.68 -7.03 -58.44
N ALA A 11 -23.14 -7.90 -57.60
CA ALA A 11 -23.84 -8.69 -56.60
C ALA A 11 -24.17 -7.88 -55.34
N LEU A 12 -25.23 -8.36 -54.69
CA LEU A 12 -25.80 -8.00 -53.39
C LEU A 12 -24.79 -8.18 -52.23
N ALA A 13 -24.75 -7.28 -51.26
CA ALA A 13 -24.28 -7.61 -49.91
C ALA A 13 -24.91 -6.72 -48.84
N VAL A 14 -25.57 -7.39 -47.90
CA VAL A 14 -26.24 -6.91 -46.70
C VAL A 14 -25.23 -6.33 -45.70
N SER A 15 -25.47 -5.13 -45.19
CA SER A 15 -24.65 -4.50 -44.15
C SER A 15 -24.96 -5.12 -42.77
N LEU A 16 -24.11 -6.05 -42.34
CA LEU A 16 -24.01 -6.47 -40.95
C LEU A 16 -23.18 -5.41 -40.19
N PHE A 17 -23.79 -4.76 -39.20
CA PHE A 17 -23.08 -3.98 -38.19
C PHE A 17 -22.24 -4.94 -37.34
N ASN A 18 -20.94 -4.99 -37.61
CA ASN A 18 -19.98 -5.66 -36.74
C ASN A 18 -19.82 -4.85 -35.45
N VAL A 19 -20.24 -5.44 -34.34
CA VAL A 19 -19.77 -5.10 -32.99
C VAL A 19 -18.31 -5.51 -32.93
N THR A 20 -17.40 -4.55 -33.02
CA THR A 20 -15.99 -4.78 -32.72
C THR A 20 -15.86 -5.03 -31.22
N LEU A 21 -15.75 -6.31 -30.84
CA LEU A 21 -15.10 -6.70 -29.60
C LEU A 21 -13.68 -6.10 -29.65
N TYR A 22 -13.41 -5.08 -28.84
CA TYR A 22 -12.04 -4.78 -28.45
C TYR A 22 -11.58 -5.91 -27.53
N ALA A 23 -11.09 -6.99 -28.13
CA ALA A 23 -10.10 -7.83 -27.45
C ALA A 23 -8.90 -6.92 -27.21
N ALA A 24 -8.56 -6.68 -25.95
CA ALA A 24 -7.31 -6.02 -25.61
C ALA A 24 -6.17 -6.94 -26.08
N GLU A 25 -5.61 -6.64 -27.25
CA GLU A 25 -4.31 -7.20 -27.64
C GLU A 25 -3.30 -6.73 -26.60
N ALA A 26 -2.81 -7.68 -25.79
CA ALA A 26 -1.67 -7.48 -24.93
C ALA A 26 -0.52 -6.93 -25.79
N LYS A 27 -0.01 -5.74 -25.45
CA LYS A 27 1.11 -5.15 -26.16
C LYS A 27 2.34 -6.04 -26.00
N GLU A 28 3.05 -6.23 -27.11
CA GLU A 28 4.33 -6.92 -27.20
C GLU A 28 5.31 -6.29 -26.19
N GLY A 29 5.55 -6.99 -25.07
CA GLY A 29 6.34 -6.50 -23.94
C GLY A 29 5.84 -6.98 -22.57
N GLU A 30 4.57 -7.34 -22.43
CA GLU A 30 4.05 -7.96 -21.22
C GLU A 30 4.37 -9.46 -21.22
N LYS A 31 5.36 -9.87 -20.42
CA LYS A 31 5.57 -11.29 -20.11
C LYS A 31 4.29 -11.81 -19.46
N GLY A 32 3.58 -12.71 -20.16
CA GLY A 32 2.35 -13.31 -19.65
C GLY A 32 2.53 -13.89 -18.25
N MET A 33 1.54 -13.71 -17.38
CA MET A 33 1.56 -14.27 -16.03
C MET A 33 1.65 -15.79 -16.12
N THR A 34 2.59 -16.39 -15.39
CA THR A 34 2.60 -17.84 -15.23
C THR A 34 1.40 -18.25 -14.38
N GLU A 35 0.80 -19.40 -14.66
CA GLU A 35 -0.37 -19.90 -13.93
C GLU A 35 -0.10 -20.04 -12.41
N GLU A 36 1.18 -20.18 -12.02
CA GLU A 36 1.66 -20.29 -10.65
C GLU A 36 1.64 -18.94 -9.89
N GLU A 37 1.78 -17.80 -10.57
CA GLU A 37 1.70 -16.46 -9.96
C GLU A 37 0.26 -16.10 -9.53
N LEU A 38 -0.74 -16.81 -10.06
CA LEU A 38 -2.17 -16.56 -9.82
C LEU A 38 -2.76 -17.37 -8.66
N ILE A 39 -1.96 -18.26 -8.07
CA ILE A 39 -2.43 -19.19 -7.05
C ILE A 39 -1.80 -18.79 -5.71
N PRO A 40 -2.62 -18.52 -4.67
CA PRO A 40 -2.12 -18.21 -3.34
C PRO A 40 -1.21 -19.30 -2.77
N ALA A 41 -0.45 -18.95 -1.73
CA ALA A 41 0.37 -19.89 -1.00
C ALA A 41 -0.41 -21.18 -0.64
N LYS A 42 0.22 -22.34 -0.85
CA LYS A 42 -0.39 -23.65 -0.58
C LYS A 42 -0.71 -23.86 0.91
N GLU A 43 0.01 -23.15 1.79
CA GLU A 43 -0.16 -23.21 3.23
C GLU A 43 -1.00 -22.03 3.72
N PRO A 44 -2.17 -22.27 4.34
CA PRO A 44 -3.01 -21.19 4.85
C PRO A 44 -2.47 -20.63 6.17
N LEU A 45 -2.67 -19.33 6.40
CA LEU A 45 -2.50 -18.74 7.72
C LEU A 45 -3.65 -19.18 8.63
N VAL A 46 -3.32 -19.90 9.72
CA VAL A 46 -4.32 -20.32 10.71
C VAL A 46 -4.48 -19.23 11.77
N VAL A 47 -5.61 -18.53 11.75
CA VAL A 47 -5.96 -17.51 12.75
C VAL A 47 -6.78 -18.17 13.86
N LYS A 48 -6.19 -18.30 15.05
CA LYS A 48 -6.86 -18.92 16.21
C LYS A 48 -7.63 -17.87 17.03
N TYR A 49 -8.72 -18.31 17.65
CA TYR A 49 -9.37 -17.55 18.71
C TYR A 49 -8.49 -17.54 19.97
N ILE A 50 -8.11 -16.36 20.44
CA ILE A 50 -7.36 -16.18 21.69
C ILE A 50 -8.04 -15.05 22.47
N PRO A 51 -8.69 -15.35 23.61
CA PRO A 51 -9.33 -14.31 24.41
C PRO A 51 -8.26 -13.43 25.06
N ILE A 52 -8.32 -12.13 24.82
CA ILE A 52 -7.52 -11.13 25.51
C ILE A 52 -8.43 -10.25 26.38
N ALA A 53 -7.88 -9.68 27.46
CA ALA A 53 -8.61 -8.66 28.21
C ALA A 53 -9.00 -7.51 27.26
N PRO A 54 -10.17 -6.86 27.46
CA PRO A 54 -10.69 -5.85 26.54
C PRO A 54 -9.59 -4.86 26.16
N SER A 55 -9.34 -4.82 24.85
CA SER A 55 -8.20 -4.17 24.23
C SER A 55 -8.00 -2.75 24.79
N PRO A 56 -6.81 -2.38 25.30
CA PRO A 56 -6.53 -0.98 25.58
C PRO A 56 -6.71 -0.17 24.29
N ALA A 57 -7.17 1.07 24.42
CA ALA A 57 -7.42 1.98 23.28
C ALA A 57 -6.20 2.20 22.36
N LYS A 58 -5.01 1.73 22.75
CA LYS A 58 -3.80 1.61 21.92
C LYS A 58 -3.19 0.23 22.12
N VAL A 59 -3.24 -0.59 21.09
CA VAL A 59 -2.59 -1.90 21.05
C VAL A 59 -1.19 -1.72 20.45
N SER A 60 -0.18 -2.31 21.08
CA SER A 60 1.21 -2.23 20.63
C SER A 60 1.83 -3.60 20.46
N VAL A 61 2.90 -3.67 19.66
CA VAL A 61 3.70 -4.89 19.50
C VAL A 61 4.18 -5.41 20.85
N ALA A 62 4.64 -4.51 21.73
CA ALA A 62 5.13 -4.88 23.06
C ALA A 62 4.02 -5.50 23.93
N ALA A 63 2.81 -4.91 23.91
CA ALA A 63 1.68 -5.36 24.74
C ALA A 63 1.17 -6.76 24.35
N LEU A 64 1.30 -7.15 23.08
CA LEU A 64 0.82 -8.44 22.56
C LEU A 64 1.91 -9.48 22.31
N SER A 65 3.17 -9.16 22.61
CA SER A 65 4.32 -10.01 22.30
C SER A 65 4.20 -11.44 22.84
N ASP A 66 3.65 -11.61 24.05
CA ASP A 66 3.41 -12.93 24.65
C ASP A 66 2.26 -13.69 23.99
N VAL A 67 1.18 -13.00 23.58
CA VAL A 67 0.01 -13.62 22.94
C VAL A 67 0.38 -14.22 21.59
N PHE A 68 1.27 -13.58 20.84
CA PHE A 68 1.75 -14.07 19.55
C PHE A 68 2.71 -15.28 19.65
N LYS A 69 3.09 -15.73 20.85
CA LYS A 69 3.87 -16.98 21.01
C LYS A 69 3.03 -18.22 20.72
N ASP A 70 1.72 -18.15 20.93
CA ASP A 70 0.78 -19.26 20.73
C ASP A 70 0.12 -19.25 19.34
N ALA A 71 0.32 -18.16 18.59
CA ALA A 71 -0.16 -17.99 17.23
C ALA A 71 0.70 -18.78 16.22
N GLY A 72 0.08 -19.31 15.17
CA GLY A 72 0.80 -19.95 14.08
C GLY A 72 1.59 -18.91 13.28
N THR A 73 2.78 -19.30 12.80
CA THR A 73 3.63 -18.47 11.94
C THR A 73 3.53 -18.95 10.49
N LEU A 74 3.26 -18.03 9.57
CA LEU A 74 3.36 -18.23 8.13
C LEU A 74 4.49 -17.37 7.59
N SER A 75 5.46 -17.98 6.91
CA SER A 75 6.49 -17.23 6.16
C SER A 75 6.04 -17.06 4.72
N VAL A 76 5.88 -15.81 4.28
CA VAL A 76 5.45 -15.48 2.92
C VAL A 76 6.66 -14.99 2.13
N PRO A 77 7.13 -15.72 1.10
CA PRO A 77 8.16 -15.22 0.20
C PRO A 77 7.61 -14.05 -0.63
N LEU A 78 8.39 -12.99 -0.76
CA LEU A 78 8.03 -11.82 -1.56
C LEU A 78 8.60 -11.91 -2.97
N GLN A 79 7.86 -11.34 -3.91
CA GLN A 79 8.25 -11.22 -5.32
C GLN A 79 8.57 -9.76 -5.64
N GLU A 80 9.54 -9.55 -6.53
CA GLU A 80 9.83 -8.22 -7.07
C GLU A 80 8.74 -7.78 -8.06
N GLN A 81 8.58 -6.47 -8.25
CA GLN A 81 7.72 -5.92 -9.30
C GLN A 81 8.55 -5.82 -10.58
N ASP A 82 8.36 -6.76 -11.50
CA ASP A 82 9.09 -6.83 -12.77
C ASP A 82 8.19 -6.63 -14.01
N LYS A 83 6.87 -6.45 -13.82
CA LYS A 83 5.91 -6.43 -14.94
C LYS A 83 5.44 -5.05 -15.38
N ALA A 84 5.42 -4.07 -14.48
CA ALA A 84 4.99 -2.72 -14.79
C ALA A 84 6.09 -1.74 -14.40
N PHE A 85 6.49 -0.87 -15.35
CA PHE A 85 7.44 0.19 -15.07
C PHE A 85 6.86 1.17 -14.03
N PRO A 86 7.63 1.58 -13.00
CA PRO A 86 9.03 1.23 -12.74
C PRO A 86 9.21 -0.16 -12.11
N ASN A 87 10.21 -0.90 -12.61
CA ASN A 87 10.59 -2.20 -12.05
C ASN A 87 11.47 -2.01 -10.81
N GLY A 88 11.41 -2.94 -9.86
CA GLY A 88 12.33 -2.95 -8.72
C GLY A 88 11.81 -3.73 -7.51
N GLY A 89 12.48 -3.51 -6.38
CA GLY A 89 12.22 -4.19 -5.12
C GLY A 89 13.10 -5.42 -4.93
N GLY A 90 12.64 -6.36 -4.11
CA GLY A 90 13.33 -7.62 -3.85
C GLY A 90 14.47 -7.54 -2.83
N SER A 91 14.73 -6.41 -2.17
CA SER A 91 15.67 -6.35 -1.04
C SER A 91 15.15 -7.19 0.14
N VAL A 92 13.87 -7.08 0.46
CA VAL A 92 13.17 -7.93 1.43
C VAL A 92 12.69 -9.20 0.72
N LYS A 93 13.15 -10.36 1.19
CA LYS A 93 12.86 -11.66 0.54
C LYS A 93 11.62 -12.37 1.08
N SER A 94 11.25 -12.08 2.31
CA SER A 94 10.11 -12.73 2.97
C SER A 94 9.60 -11.91 4.14
N VAL A 95 8.32 -12.07 4.46
CA VAL A 95 7.68 -11.53 5.66
C VAL A 95 7.13 -12.70 6.47
N SER A 96 7.44 -12.73 7.76
CA SER A 96 6.81 -13.62 8.74
C SER A 96 5.51 -12.99 9.21
N ILE A 97 4.42 -13.75 9.17
CA ILE A 97 3.09 -13.31 9.59
C ILE A 97 2.58 -14.23 10.69
N ARG A 98 2.16 -13.65 11.80
CA ARG A 98 1.43 -14.31 12.87
C ARG A 98 0.08 -13.62 13.08
N ALA A 99 -0.96 -14.38 13.36
CA ALA A 99 -2.28 -13.80 13.56
C ALA A 99 -3.13 -14.55 14.58
N PHE A 100 -4.00 -13.80 15.26
CA PHE A 100 -5.05 -14.32 16.12
C PHE A 100 -6.27 -13.39 16.08
N HIS A 101 -7.40 -13.83 16.62
CA HIS A 101 -8.58 -12.99 16.81
C HIS A 101 -9.17 -13.20 18.21
N ASP A 102 -9.78 -12.17 18.80
CA ASP A 102 -10.44 -12.25 20.11
C ASP A 102 -11.97 -12.32 20.01
N GLY A 103 -12.49 -12.39 18.77
CA GLY A 103 -13.92 -12.41 18.46
C GLY A 103 -14.53 -11.03 18.24
N ALA A 104 -13.85 -9.95 18.63
CA ALA A 104 -14.22 -8.57 18.35
C ALA A 104 -13.24 -7.87 17.39
N TYR A 105 -12.00 -8.35 17.32
CA TYR A 105 -10.93 -7.86 16.47
C TYR A 105 -10.08 -9.02 15.95
N ILE A 106 -9.44 -8.79 14.81
CA ILE A 106 -8.35 -9.59 14.27
C ILE A 106 -7.03 -8.83 14.37
N TYR A 107 -5.96 -9.57 14.69
CA TYR A 107 -4.62 -9.04 14.94
C TYR A 107 -3.62 -9.74 14.02
N PHE A 108 -2.84 -8.95 13.29
CA PHE A 108 -1.74 -9.43 12.45
C PHE A 108 -0.42 -8.82 12.91
N LEU A 109 0.55 -9.66 13.21
CA LEU A 109 1.94 -9.28 13.44
C LEU A 109 2.75 -9.65 12.20
N LEU A 110 3.33 -8.66 11.54
CA LEU A 110 4.19 -8.79 10.38
C LEU A 110 5.62 -8.46 10.77
N GLU A 111 6.56 -9.31 10.38
CA GLU A 111 7.96 -9.20 10.75
C GLU A 111 8.86 -9.45 9.55
N TRP A 112 9.80 -8.55 9.29
CA TRP A 112 10.82 -8.73 8.26
C TRP A 112 12.15 -8.15 8.69
N ILE A 113 13.22 -8.74 8.16
CA ILE A 113 14.59 -8.26 8.38
C ILE A 113 14.80 -7.03 7.51
N ASP A 114 15.29 -5.98 8.14
CA ASP A 114 15.65 -4.73 7.47
C ASP A 114 16.83 -4.07 8.20
N ALA A 115 17.92 -3.86 7.47
CA ALA A 115 19.13 -3.29 8.04
C ALA A 115 18.99 -1.78 8.29
N THR A 116 18.05 -1.12 7.60
CA THR A 116 17.77 0.31 7.74
C THR A 116 16.46 0.52 8.50
N GLN A 117 16.33 1.72 9.06
CA GLN A 117 15.10 2.18 9.70
C GLN A 117 14.65 3.45 8.96
N ASP A 118 14.02 3.26 7.81
CA ASP A 118 13.63 4.35 6.92
C ASP A 118 12.25 4.89 7.34
N ALA A 119 12.22 5.62 8.46
CA ALA A 119 10.99 6.08 9.10
C ALA A 119 10.72 7.59 8.94
N ILE A 120 11.46 8.30 8.09
CA ILE A 120 11.34 9.76 7.92
C ILE A 120 11.38 10.09 6.43
N VAL A 121 10.44 10.92 5.96
CA VAL A 121 10.35 11.37 4.54
C VAL A 121 11.28 12.55 4.25
N LEU A 122 11.68 13.29 5.29
CA LEU A 122 12.66 14.37 5.20
C LEU A 122 14.03 13.75 4.93
N ALA A 123 14.48 13.83 3.67
CA ALA A 123 15.66 13.17 3.13
C ALA A 123 16.86 13.08 4.09
N SER A 124 17.40 11.86 4.24
CA SER A 124 18.67 11.58 4.91
C SER A 124 19.82 12.35 4.24
N PRO A 125 20.67 13.08 4.99
CA PRO A 125 21.64 14.01 4.41
C PRO A 125 22.92 13.46 3.79
N ILE A 126 23.21 12.18 3.91
CA ILE A 126 24.59 11.72 3.69
C ILE A 126 24.84 11.09 2.32
N GLU A 127 23.80 10.84 1.51
CA GLU A 127 24.02 10.38 0.14
C GLU A 127 23.32 11.23 -0.91
N ILE A 128 24.15 11.76 -1.82
CA ILE A 128 23.79 12.42 -3.08
C ILE A 128 23.26 11.35 -4.07
N THR A 129 22.34 10.49 -3.65
CA THR A 129 21.77 9.37 -4.42
C THR A 129 20.24 9.29 -4.40
N GLY A 130 19.54 10.24 -3.78
CA GLY A 130 18.08 10.36 -3.83
C GLY A 130 17.43 10.20 -2.46
N GLY A 131 16.45 11.05 -2.15
CA GLY A 131 15.76 11.02 -0.85
C GLY A 131 15.23 9.63 -0.51
N GLY A 132 15.49 9.17 0.71
CA GLY A 132 15.11 7.84 1.17
C GLY A 132 13.61 7.61 1.03
N PHE A 133 13.25 6.45 0.49
CA PHE A 133 11.87 5.98 0.53
C PHE A 133 11.61 5.38 1.92
N ARG A 134 10.44 5.66 2.48
CA ARG A 134 10.04 5.09 3.76
C ARG A 134 9.86 3.57 3.67
N ASP A 135 10.05 2.92 4.81
CA ASP A 135 9.61 1.55 5.01
C ASP A 135 8.09 1.47 5.12
N SER A 136 7.53 0.38 4.57
CA SER A 136 6.10 0.13 4.62
C SER A 136 5.77 -1.35 4.38
N VAL A 137 4.62 -1.79 4.88
CA VAL A 137 4.11 -3.14 4.63
C VAL A 137 2.60 -3.09 4.46
N ALA A 138 2.06 -3.94 3.58
CA ALA A 138 0.63 -4.01 3.33
C ALA A 138 0.09 -5.44 3.37
N LEU A 139 -1.11 -5.59 3.94
CA LEU A 139 -1.96 -6.77 3.76
C LEU A 139 -3.01 -6.46 2.71
N MET A 140 -3.31 -7.41 1.84
CA MET A 140 -4.32 -7.27 0.79
C MET A 140 -5.36 -8.38 0.90
N PHE A 141 -6.63 -7.99 0.86
CA PHE A 141 -7.78 -8.87 0.98
C PHE A 141 -8.70 -8.68 -0.22
N PRO A 142 -9.21 -9.76 -0.82
CA PRO A 142 -10.21 -9.64 -1.87
C PRO A 142 -11.54 -9.14 -1.29
N ILE A 143 -12.18 -8.19 -1.96
CA ILE A 143 -13.52 -7.72 -1.61
C ILE A 143 -14.53 -8.60 -2.34
N GLY A 144 -15.18 -9.50 -1.59
CA GLY A 144 -16.14 -10.47 -2.12
C GLY A 144 -15.87 -11.89 -1.61
N LYS A 145 -16.81 -12.80 -1.89
CA LYS A 145 -16.66 -14.22 -1.52
C LYS A 145 -16.05 -14.98 -2.69
N TYR A 146 -14.74 -15.18 -2.65
CA TYR A 146 -14.01 -16.02 -3.60
C TYR A 146 -13.70 -17.34 -2.90
N ALA A 147 -14.57 -18.33 -3.11
CA ALA A 147 -14.45 -19.62 -2.42
C ALA A 147 -13.24 -20.44 -2.91
N VAL A 148 -12.79 -20.20 -4.13
CA VAL A 148 -11.66 -20.90 -4.75
C VAL A 148 -10.88 -19.90 -5.61
N ILE A 149 -9.56 -19.86 -5.41
CA ILE A 149 -8.63 -19.20 -6.31
C ILE A 149 -7.77 -20.31 -6.89
N ASP A 150 -7.93 -20.56 -8.19
CA ASP A 150 -7.24 -21.59 -8.94
C ASP A 150 -6.98 -21.12 -10.38
N VAL A 151 -6.45 -22.00 -11.23
CA VAL A 151 -6.17 -21.69 -12.64
C VAL A 151 -7.46 -21.29 -13.41
N ALA A 152 -8.60 -21.87 -13.07
CA ALA A 152 -9.89 -21.55 -13.70
C ALA A 152 -10.53 -20.27 -13.14
N HIS A 153 -10.16 -19.88 -11.92
CA HIS A 153 -10.66 -18.72 -11.19
C HIS A 153 -9.49 -17.87 -10.66
N PRO A 154 -8.64 -17.32 -11.55
CA PRO A 154 -7.42 -16.64 -11.13
C PRO A 154 -7.74 -15.36 -10.37
N PHE A 155 -6.93 -15.02 -9.36
CA PHE A 155 -7.02 -13.74 -8.68
C PHE A 155 -5.73 -12.97 -8.89
N SER A 156 -5.81 -11.76 -9.45
CA SER A 156 -4.63 -10.93 -9.67
C SER A 156 -3.98 -10.57 -8.34
N PRO A 157 -2.72 -10.97 -8.09
CA PRO A 157 -1.99 -10.54 -6.90
C PRO A 157 -1.56 -9.06 -7.00
N ARG A 158 -1.83 -8.39 -8.12
CA ARG A 158 -1.38 -7.03 -8.43
C ARG A 158 -2.50 -6.02 -8.22
N MET A 159 -3.03 -6.00 -7.00
CA MET A 159 -4.04 -5.04 -6.54
C MET A 159 -5.42 -5.25 -7.18
N GLY A 160 -5.77 -6.51 -7.46
CA GLY A 160 -7.08 -6.88 -8.03
C GLY A 160 -7.25 -6.45 -9.47
N ASP A 161 -8.50 -6.44 -9.93
CA ASP A 161 -8.96 -5.97 -11.24
C ASP A 161 -10.34 -5.31 -11.10
N ARG A 162 -10.91 -4.77 -12.19
CA ARG A 162 -12.22 -4.07 -12.17
C ARG A 162 -13.36 -4.92 -11.58
N ASP A 163 -13.38 -6.21 -11.88
CA ASP A 163 -14.40 -7.14 -11.40
C ASP A 163 -14.03 -7.80 -10.07
N LYS A 164 -12.77 -7.65 -9.63
CA LYS A 164 -12.20 -8.28 -8.44
C LYS A 164 -11.50 -7.22 -7.57
N PRO A 165 -12.28 -6.30 -6.97
CA PRO A 165 -11.73 -5.28 -6.10
C PRO A 165 -11.02 -5.90 -4.89
N VAL A 166 -10.03 -5.17 -4.36
CA VAL A 166 -9.29 -5.53 -3.17
C VAL A 166 -9.31 -4.39 -2.16
N ASN A 167 -9.18 -4.77 -0.88
CA ASN A 167 -8.95 -3.90 0.25
C ASN A 167 -7.51 -4.09 0.73
N LEU A 168 -6.78 -3.01 1.00
CA LEU A 168 -5.40 -3.04 1.46
C LEU A 168 -5.25 -2.28 2.76
N TRP A 169 -4.52 -2.86 3.70
CA TRP A 169 -4.15 -2.22 4.96
C TRP A 169 -2.67 -1.89 4.89
N HIS A 170 -2.33 -0.63 4.67
CA HIS A 170 -0.97 -0.20 4.37
C HIS A 170 -0.37 0.58 5.53
N TRP A 171 0.48 -0.08 6.31
CA TRP A 171 1.27 0.55 7.36
C TRP A 171 2.45 1.31 6.76
N LYS A 172 2.75 2.50 7.31
CA LYS A 172 3.81 3.38 6.83
C LYS A 172 4.67 3.88 8.00
N ALA A 173 5.99 3.72 7.90
CA ALA A 173 6.93 4.04 8.96
C ALA A 173 6.99 5.53 9.32
N ASP A 174 6.85 6.41 8.32
CA ASP A 174 6.79 7.86 8.50
C ASP A 174 5.55 8.31 9.28
N TRP A 175 4.40 7.69 9.03
CA TRP A 175 3.17 8.01 9.75
C TRP A 175 3.26 7.55 11.21
N GLU A 176 3.86 6.39 11.47
CA GLU A 176 4.19 5.94 12.83
C GLU A 176 5.12 6.94 13.53
N LYS A 177 6.15 7.42 12.83
CA LYS A 177 7.10 8.38 13.38
C LYS A 177 6.42 9.70 13.74
N ASP A 178 5.62 10.27 12.83
CA ASP A 178 4.83 11.48 13.08
C ASP A 178 3.93 11.32 14.32
N LEU A 179 3.23 10.19 14.44
CA LEU A 179 2.38 9.90 15.59
C LEU A 179 3.16 9.83 16.90
N SER A 180 4.31 9.16 16.89
CA SER A 180 5.18 9.03 18.07
C SER A 180 5.76 10.38 18.52
N ALA A 181 5.98 11.31 17.58
CA ALA A 181 6.46 12.66 17.82
C ALA A 181 5.35 13.64 18.25
N GLY A 182 4.07 13.25 18.14
CA GLY A 182 2.92 14.12 18.44
C GLY A 182 2.61 15.13 17.34
N GLY A 183 3.08 14.91 16.11
CA GLY A 183 2.90 15.82 14.98
C GLY A 183 3.86 15.48 13.85
N LEU A 184 3.75 16.24 12.75
CA LEU A 184 4.68 16.11 11.62
C LEU A 184 6.11 16.29 12.11
N VAL A 185 6.97 15.31 11.82
CA VAL A 185 8.41 15.44 12.04
C VAL A 185 8.91 16.63 11.22
N ASP A 186 9.67 17.50 11.88
CA ASP A 186 10.22 18.71 11.27
C ASP A 186 11.68 18.52 10.85
N ILE A 187 12.20 19.41 10.01
CA ILE A 187 13.59 19.38 9.53
C ILE A 187 14.59 19.42 10.70
N SER A 188 14.25 20.15 11.77
CA SER A 188 14.99 20.19 13.02
C SER A 188 15.17 18.82 13.69
N SER A 189 14.25 17.87 13.45
CA SER A 189 14.35 16.50 13.97
C SER A 189 15.37 15.66 13.23
N ALA A 190 15.53 15.88 11.92
CA ALA A 190 16.56 15.22 11.11
C ALA A 190 17.91 15.97 11.17
N TYR A 191 17.87 17.29 11.40
CA TYR A 191 19.01 18.19 11.38
C TYR A 191 19.02 19.14 12.57
N PRO A 192 19.36 18.67 13.78
CA PRO A 192 19.28 19.50 14.99
C PRO A 192 20.18 20.74 14.97
N THR A 193 21.22 20.74 14.13
CA THR A 193 22.19 21.84 14.00
C THR A 193 22.02 22.62 12.70
N MET A 194 20.97 22.38 11.92
CA MET A 194 20.69 23.19 10.73
C MET A 194 20.07 24.50 11.18
N HIS A 195 20.67 25.58 10.73
CA HIS A 195 20.09 26.92 10.81
C HIS A 195 19.53 27.24 9.43
N ASP A 196 18.25 27.58 9.36
CA ASP A 196 17.62 28.12 8.17
C ASP A 196 17.15 29.56 8.42
N ASP A 197 17.02 30.33 7.35
CA ASP A 197 16.65 31.75 7.42
C ASP A 197 15.12 31.97 7.58
N PHE A 198 14.30 30.91 7.65
CA PHE A 198 12.83 31.01 7.51
C PHE A 198 11.97 30.28 8.57
N ALA A 199 12.50 29.27 9.26
CA ALA A 199 11.75 28.26 10.01
C ALA A 199 12.44 27.74 11.29
N SER A 200 13.77 27.81 11.44
CA SER A 200 14.48 27.20 12.58
C SER A 200 14.89 28.16 13.71
N ASP A 201 14.55 29.45 13.63
CA ASP A 201 14.86 30.40 14.70
C ASP A 201 13.80 30.30 15.83
N GLU A 202 14.12 29.52 16.87
CA GLU A 202 13.31 29.34 18.09
C GLU A 202 12.94 30.68 18.77
N TYR A 203 13.70 31.76 18.53
CA TYR A 203 13.45 33.05 19.18
C TYR A 203 12.34 33.90 18.55
N ILE A 204 11.83 33.58 17.34
CA ILE A 204 10.95 34.50 16.60
C ILE A 204 9.50 34.01 16.35
N LEU A 205 9.14 32.72 16.49
CA LEU A 205 8.15 32.16 15.56
C LEU A 205 6.91 31.39 16.04
N ALA A 206 6.51 31.38 17.32
CA ALA A 206 5.26 30.66 17.67
C ALA A 206 4.02 31.20 16.90
N ILE A 207 3.87 32.52 16.79
CA ILE A 207 2.75 33.17 16.07
C ILE A 207 2.92 33.09 14.55
N ARG A 208 4.15 33.17 14.03
CA ARG A 208 4.41 33.11 12.59
C ARG A 208 4.33 31.68 12.03
N ASN A 209 4.66 30.66 12.82
CA ASN A 209 4.59 29.27 12.37
C ASN A 209 3.13 28.87 12.04
N THR A 210 2.17 29.28 12.88
CA THR A 210 0.75 29.13 12.57
C THR A 210 0.36 29.90 11.30
N LEU A 211 0.84 31.13 11.14
CA LEU A 211 0.59 31.93 9.93
C LEU A 211 1.12 31.23 8.67
N TYR A 212 2.40 30.84 8.64
CA TYR A 212 3.01 30.18 7.49
C TYR A 212 2.35 28.84 7.15
N LYS A 213 1.98 28.04 8.15
CA LYS A 213 1.23 26.79 7.96
C LYS A 213 -0.20 27.02 7.46
N SER A 214 -0.83 28.15 7.82
CA SER A 214 -2.19 28.51 7.41
C SER A 214 -2.27 29.17 6.02
N VAL A 215 -1.16 29.68 5.50
CA VAL A 215 -1.14 30.38 4.20
C VAL A 215 -0.92 29.37 3.09
N SER A 216 -1.92 29.24 2.21
CA SER A 216 -1.89 28.29 1.09
C SER A 216 -0.73 28.49 0.11
N TYR A 217 -0.27 29.74 -0.06
CA TYR A 217 0.89 30.06 -0.90
C TYR A 217 2.23 29.63 -0.31
N VAL A 218 2.31 29.42 1.02
CA VAL A 218 3.54 29.01 1.71
C VAL A 218 3.49 27.51 2.02
N SER A 219 2.33 26.99 2.41
CA SER A 219 2.10 25.56 2.67
C SER A 219 1.31 24.92 1.53
N GLY A 220 1.88 24.95 0.32
CA GLY A 220 1.21 24.43 -0.87
C GLY A 220 0.80 22.96 -0.76
N GLY A 221 1.61 22.13 -0.09
CA GLY A 221 1.28 20.72 0.16
C GLY A 221 0.06 20.55 1.07
N ALA A 222 -0.01 21.27 2.19
CA ALA A 222 -1.18 21.22 3.07
C ALA A 222 -2.42 21.81 2.39
N ALA A 223 -2.27 22.90 1.64
CA ALA A 223 -3.36 23.54 0.90
C ALA A 223 -3.90 22.67 -0.24
N ALA A 224 -3.04 21.86 -0.87
CA ALA A 224 -3.44 20.87 -1.86
C ALA A 224 -4.02 19.58 -1.23
N GLY A 225 -4.09 19.50 0.11
CA GLY A 225 -4.55 18.30 0.80
C GLY A 225 -3.61 17.11 0.66
N ASN A 226 -2.31 17.35 0.41
CA ASN A 226 -1.33 16.27 0.30
C ASN A 226 -1.23 15.53 1.63
N VAL A 227 -1.54 14.24 1.63
CA VAL A 227 -1.51 13.37 2.82
C VAL A 227 -0.16 13.40 3.54
N PHE A 228 0.95 13.60 2.82
CA PHE A 228 2.28 13.73 3.46
C PHE A 228 2.43 15.00 4.29
N SER A 229 1.74 16.07 3.91
CA SER A 229 1.84 17.40 4.53
C SER A 229 0.82 17.64 5.65
N LEU A 230 -0.04 16.66 5.96
CA LEU A 230 -1.09 16.78 6.98
C LEU A 230 -0.77 15.94 8.22
N PRO A 231 -1.13 16.38 9.43
CA PRO A 231 -0.98 15.57 10.64
C PRO A 231 -1.64 14.20 10.50
N LYS A 232 -0.97 13.15 10.98
CA LYS A 232 -1.46 11.78 10.91
C LYS A 232 -2.26 11.45 12.16
N ALA A 233 -3.39 10.75 11.99
CA ALA A 233 -4.19 10.23 13.09
C ALA A 233 -3.94 8.73 13.35
N ARG A 234 -3.28 8.05 12.41
CA ARG A 234 -3.03 6.59 12.41
C ARG A 234 -1.77 6.27 11.58
N SER A 235 -1.15 5.11 11.82
CA SER A 235 0.02 4.63 11.07
C SER A 235 -0.33 3.68 9.94
N VAL A 236 -1.57 3.18 9.91
CA VAL A 236 -2.10 2.31 8.85
C VAL A 236 -3.16 3.05 8.07
N GLU A 237 -3.07 3.00 6.75
CA GLU A 237 -4.10 3.51 5.86
C GLU A 237 -4.96 2.38 5.32
N ASP A 238 -6.27 2.55 5.39
CA ASP A 238 -7.23 1.65 4.77
C ASP A 238 -7.51 2.10 3.33
N LEU A 239 -7.20 1.24 2.36
CA LEU A 239 -7.18 1.53 0.92
C LEU A 239 -8.04 0.53 0.16
N ASN A 240 -8.56 0.92 -0.99
CA ASN A 240 -9.14 0.01 -1.98
C ASN A 240 -8.43 0.13 -3.32
N ALA A 241 -8.46 -0.94 -4.11
CA ALA A 241 -7.98 -0.94 -5.49
C ALA A 241 -8.82 -1.88 -6.37
N VAL A 242 -8.81 -1.58 -7.67
CA VAL A 242 -9.46 -2.31 -8.76
C VAL A 242 -8.48 -2.55 -9.92
N GLY A 243 -7.21 -2.79 -9.58
CA GLY A 243 -6.08 -2.85 -10.49
C GLY A 243 -4.90 -1.99 -10.05
N PHE A 244 -3.73 -2.27 -10.61
CA PHE A 244 -2.54 -1.46 -10.38
C PHE A 244 -2.79 0.02 -10.70
N GLY A 245 -2.23 0.93 -9.88
CA GLY A 245 -2.38 2.37 -10.07
C GLY A 245 -3.74 2.96 -9.67
N THR A 246 -4.64 2.17 -9.08
CA THR A 246 -5.99 2.63 -8.67
C THR A 246 -6.18 2.76 -7.15
N LEU A 247 -5.09 2.70 -6.37
CA LEU A 247 -5.18 2.82 -4.90
C LEU A 247 -5.88 4.11 -4.51
N THR A 248 -6.90 3.96 -3.68
CA THR A 248 -7.70 5.05 -3.17
C THR A 248 -7.94 4.86 -1.68
N THR A 249 -7.70 5.90 -0.90
CA THR A 249 -8.02 5.97 0.53
C THR A 249 -9.51 5.81 0.75
N GLN A 250 -9.90 4.92 1.67
CA GLN A 250 -11.29 4.81 2.07
C GLN A 250 -11.73 6.00 2.91
N GLU A 251 -12.99 6.42 2.75
CA GLU A 251 -13.59 7.46 3.60
C GLU A 251 -13.62 7.03 5.08
N HIS A 252 -14.00 5.77 5.31
CA HIS A 252 -13.99 5.15 6.63
C HIS A 252 -12.69 4.37 6.84
N GLN A 253 -12.13 4.45 8.05
CA GLN A 253 -10.78 3.98 8.35
C GLN A 253 -10.84 3.09 9.59
N ASP A 254 -11.00 1.80 9.33
CA ASP A 254 -11.29 0.77 10.34
C ASP A 254 -10.04 0.08 10.89
N VAL A 255 -8.87 0.49 10.40
CA VAL A 255 -7.62 -0.21 10.65
C VAL A 255 -6.71 0.65 11.52
N ALA A 256 -6.19 0.03 12.56
CA ALA A 256 -5.16 0.60 13.42
C ALA A 256 -3.87 -0.21 13.30
N GLY A 257 -2.76 0.38 13.75
CA GLY A 257 -1.52 -0.35 13.84
C GLY A 257 -0.48 0.33 14.70
N ASN A 258 0.61 -0.40 14.90
CA ASN A 258 1.80 0.04 15.61
C ASN A 258 3.02 -0.68 15.05
N GLY A 259 4.01 0.08 14.58
CA GLY A 259 5.28 -0.43 14.09
C GLY A 259 6.44 -0.11 15.03
N VAL A 260 7.35 -1.07 15.19
CA VAL A 260 8.60 -0.90 15.94
C VAL A 260 9.73 -1.52 15.13
N TRP A 261 10.80 -0.76 14.91
CA TRP A 261 12.05 -1.30 14.40
C TRP A 261 12.97 -1.64 15.58
N LYS A 262 13.49 -2.87 15.61
CA LYS A 262 14.37 -3.33 16.67
C LYS A 262 15.31 -4.41 16.12
N ASP A 263 16.59 -4.30 16.47
CA ASP A 263 17.62 -5.30 16.18
C ASP A 263 17.70 -5.71 14.69
N GLY A 264 17.57 -4.75 13.77
CA GLY A 264 17.65 -5.00 12.33
C GLY A 264 16.40 -5.66 11.74
N SER A 265 15.24 -5.47 12.37
CA SER A 265 13.96 -5.99 11.89
C SER A 265 12.82 -5.04 12.23
N TRP A 266 11.84 -4.99 11.34
CA TRP A 266 10.55 -4.36 11.63
C TRP A 266 9.59 -5.37 12.24
N HIS A 267 8.81 -4.89 13.20
CA HIS A 267 7.68 -5.59 13.80
C HIS A 267 6.47 -4.67 13.70
N VAL A 268 5.47 -5.07 12.92
CA VAL A 268 4.30 -4.25 12.63
C VAL A 268 3.05 -5.00 13.04
N LEU A 269 2.32 -4.42 13.98
CA LEU A 269 0.99 -4.85 14.36
C LEU A 269 -0.04 -4.09 13.51
N ILE A 270 -0.97 -4.83 12.90
CA ILE A 270 -2.16 -4.29 12.24
C ILE A 270 -3.39 -4.94 12.86
N THR A 271 -4.40 -4.13 13.18
CA THR A 271 -5.64 -4.58 13.83
C THR A 271 -6.86 -4.02 13.13
N ARG A 272 -7.91 -4.84 13.05
CA ARG A 272 -9.23 -4.43 12.53
C ARG A 272 -10.34 -5.11 13.34
N PRO A 273 -11.48 -4.44 13.59
CA PRO A 273 -12.68 -5.08 14.13
C PRO A 273 -13.20 -6.23 13.25
#